data_AF-A0A933BFC6-F1
#
_entry.id   AF-A0A933BFC6-F1
#
_cell.length_a   1.000
_cell.length_b   1.000
_cell.length_c   1.000
_cell.angle_alpha   90.00
_cell.angle_beta   90.00
_cell.angle_gamma   90.00
#
_symmetry.space_group_name_H-M   'P 1'
#
loop_
_entity.id
_entity.type
_entity.pdbx_description
1 polymer ?
#
loop_
_entity_poly.entity_id
_entity_poly.type
_entity_poly.pdbx_seq_one_letter_code
_entity_poly.pdbx_strand_id
1 'polypeptide(L)'
;MTFRSIFPTMFAALSLAQSAPAAPVPGYVVRVESSTIYLDMGQEYGAQPGQSFQVFTEGQELKHPVTGEPLGKIENPIGEGRLKQVLPKYSVGVLAAVSSDIRPGMRARLGAGPPAPVRAPASNNARPSASAPDWQNPRWKSPPFDFKVNGMAIGDFRGEGRLSLALATQRSVALYSYPPEETAQRGPWDLQGVSARILSLEAADLNGNGRAELFVVSYNEVMGRMETIILEWEGDDWKKLVEIPWAVRSYQEPGGGLGLAAQRLIEDANFPLSSIYPLTFKDGRYGPGPHAFKHKRLEWLYDFTLANLGGKEALIYLTNAQRLRVQFDKSYWRSHETFGQTPSRLRWQGKMLEFPPPILCASGKQGPRIFAARNISALGSLSEPFGLFQNAELHRKSWSGLALESDWKAELPGYIAAMSLAPSPLDPTDLAVAVVSTLGQSSVWIYDP
;
A
#
# COMPACT_ATOMS: atom_id res chain seq x y z
N MET A 1 65.94 -46.54 34.43
CA MET A 1 65.42 -47.26 33.25
C MET A 1 63.98 -46.79 33.03
N THR A 2 63.75 -45.74 32.24
CA THR A 2 63.59 -45.69 30.75
C THR A 2 62.17 -46.00 30.27
N PHE A 3 61.51 -44.96 29.71
CA PHE A 3 60.71 -44.94 28.46
C PHE A 3 59.50 -45.91 28.35
N ARG A 4 58.34 -45.59 27.75
CA ARG A 4 57.91 -44.58 26.77
C ARG A 4 56.37 -44.61 26.66
N SER A 5 55.79 -43.48 26.28
CA SER A 5 54.45 -43.29 25.69
C SER A 5 54.22 -44.20 24.46
N ILE A 6 52.96 -44.62 24.22
CA ILE A 6 52.28 -44.67 22.91
C ILE A 6 50.75 -44.66 23.13
N PHE A 7 50.08 -43.62 22.63
CA PHE A 7 48.65 -43.58 22.29
C PHE A 7 48.49 -44.05 20.83
N PRO A 8 47.48 -44.86 20.46
CA PRO A 8 47.19 -45.12 19.06
C PRO A 8 46.26 -44.04 18.46
N THR A 9 46.62 -43.65 17.25
CA THR A 9 46.07 -42.57 16.44
C THR A 9 44.75 -42.96 15.75
N MET A 10 43.88 -41.96 15.65
CA MET A 10 42.65 -41.88 14.86
C MET A 10 42.93 -42.01 13.34
N PHE A 11 42.12 -42.78 12.60
CA PHE A 11 41.87 -42.55 11.17
C PHE A 11 40.45 -43.05 10.82
N ALA A 12 39.50 -42.13 10.80
CA ALA A 12 38.21 -42.34 10.16
C ALA A 12 38.27 -41.68 8.78
N ALA A 13 38.26 -42.48 7.72
CA ALA A 13 38.18 -42.00 6.36
C ALA A 13 36.74 -41.51 6.07
N LEU A 14 36.56 -40.19 5.97
CA LEU A 14 35.36 -39.59 5.41
C LEU A 14 35.40 -39.76 3.88
N SER A 15 34.50 -40.57 3.32
CA SER A 15 34.28 -40.58 1.87
C SER A 15 33.47 -39.34 1.48
N LEU A 16 34.07 -38.45 0.71
CA LEU A 16 33.36 -37.38 0.00
C LEU A 16 32.86 -37.95 -1.33
N ALA A 17 31.62 -38.45 -1.33
CA ALA A 17 30.89 -38.65 -2.57
C ALA A 17 30.45 -37.28 -3.09
N GLN A 18 31.17 -36.75 -4.09
CA GLN A 18 30.70 -35.61 -4.87
C GLN A 18 29.51 -36.05 -5.72
N SER A 19 28.31 -35.57 -5.40
CA SER A 19 27.16 -35.67 -6.29
C SER A 19 27.36 -34.69 -7.45
N ALA A 20 27.60 -35.20 -8.65
CA ALA A 20 27.53 -34.39 -9.87
C ALA A 20 26.12 -33.77 -10.01
N PRO A 21 25.99 -32.50 -10.46
CA PRO A 21 24.68 -31.94 -10.78
C PRO A 21 24.05 -32.74 -11.94
N ALA A 22 22.84 -33.26 -11.72
CA ALA A 22 22.07 -33.90 -12.77
C ALA A 22 21.86 -32.91 -13.92
N ALA A 23 22.18 -33.33 -15.16
CA ALA A 23 21.90 -32.53 -16.34
C ALA A 23 20.39 -32.22 -16.40
N PRO A 24 19.97 -30.97 -16.61
CA PRO A 24 18.55 -30.63 -16.68
C PRO A 24 17.89 -31.38 -17.85
N VAL A 25 16.86 -32.15 -17.57
CA VAL A 25 16.07 -32.84 -18.59
C VAL A 25 15.31 -31.76 -19.39
N PRO A 26 15.41 -31.72 -20.74
CA PRO A 26 14.70 -30.73 -21.53
C PRO A 26 13.20 -31.04 -21.53
N GLY A 27 12.38 -30.04 -21.18
CA GLY A 27 10.93 -30.11 -21.30
C GLY A 27 10.41 -29.33 -22.51
N TYR A 28 9.10 -29.41 -22.73
CA TYR A 28 8.47 -28.80 -23.90
C TYR A 28 7.34 -27.84 -23.52
N VAL A 29 7.16 -26.82 -24.36
CA VAL A 29 6.00 -25.94 -24.36
C VAL A 29 4.81 -26.71 -24.92
N VAL A 30 3.82 -27.00 -24.08
CA VAL A 30 2.60 -27.70 -24.47
C VAL A 30 1.57 -26.73 -25.06
N ARG A 31 1.47 -25.53 -24.48
CA ARG A 31 0.48 -24.52 -24.90
C ARG A 31 0.91 -23.13 -24.46
N VAL A 32 0.56 -22.11 -25.24
CA VAL A 32 0.75 -20.69 -24.90
C VAL A 32 -0.57 -19.95 -25.10
N GLU A 33 -0.97 -19.17 -24.09
CA GLU A 33 -2.13 -18.28 -24.15
C GLU A 33 -1.73 -16.89 -23.65
N SER A 34 -1.53 -15.95 -24.58
CA SER A 34 -1.07 -14.59 -24.28
C SER A 34 0.25 -14.60 -23.47
N SER A 35 0.20 -14.37 -22.16
CA SER A 35 1.36 -14.42 -21.24
C SER A 35 1.47 -15.72 -20.45
N THR A 36 0.48 -16.60 -20.52
CA THR A 36 0.44 -17.88 -19.78
C THR A 36 1.02 -18.99 -20.63
N ILE A 37 1.91 -19.79 -20.05
CA ILE A 37 2.56 -20.90 -20.74
C ILE A 37 2.43 -22.19 -19.95
N TYR A 38 2.13 -23.28 -20.65
CA TYR A 38 2.00 -24.63 -20.12
C TYR A 38 3.22 -25.43 -20.56
N LEU A 39 3.90 -26.05 -19.60
CA LEU A 39 5.13 -26.82 -19.81
C LEU A 39 4.92 -28.26 -19.35
N ASP A 40 5.46 -29.25 -20.05
CA ASP A 40 5.39 -30.66 -19.64
C ASP A 40 6.32 -31.03 -18.47
N MET A 41 6.83 -30.02 -17.77
CA MET A 41 7.71 -30.16 -16.60
C MET A 41 6.90 -29.99 -15.32
N GLY A 42 6.31 -31.09 -14.84
CA GLY A 42 5.59 -31.18 -13.56
C GLY A 42 6.49 -31.43 -12.35
N GLN A 43 5.89 -31.82 -11.22
CA GLN A 43 6.60 -32.12 -9.96
C GLN A 43 7.66 -33.21 -10.14
N GLU A 44 7.39 -34.20 -11.00
CA GLU A 44 8.31 -35.30 -11.33
C GLU A 44 9.61 -34.83 -11.99
N TYR A 45 9.58 -33.65 -12.63
CA TYR A 45 10.74 -32.99 -13.25
C TYR A 45 11.44 -32.01 -12.29
N GLY A 46 11.09 -32.01 -11.00
CA GLY A 46 11.67 -31.13 -10.00
C GLY A 46 11.16 -29.68 -10.08
N ALA A 47 10.06 -29.43 -10.78
CA ALA A 47 9.46 -28.11 -10.87
C ALA A 47 8.87 -27.67 -9.52
N GLN A 48 9.12 -26.41 -9.13
CA GLN A 48 8.60 -25.80 -7.91
C GLN A 48 7.81 -24.51 -8.22
N PRO A 49 6.70 -24.23 -7.51
CA PRO A 49 6.03 -22.93 -7.61
C PRO A 49 7.01 -21.79 -7.32
N GLY A 50 7.03 -20.76 -8.16
CA GLY A 50 7.94 -19.63 -8.07
C GLY A 50 9.30 -19.81 -8.77
N GLN A 51 9.63 -21.02 -9.25
CA GLN A 51 10.86 -21.29 -10.00
C GLN A 51 10.86 -20.61 -11.36
N SER A 52 12.03 -20.13 -11.80
CA SER A 52 12.20 -19.57 -13.15
C SER A 52 12.25 -20.68 -14.21
N PHE A 53 11.80 -20.40 -15.43
CA PHE A 53 12.03 -21.25 -16.59
C PHE A 53 12.47 -20.40 -17.79
N GLN A 54 13.14 -21.03 -18.76
CA GLN A 54 13.59 -20.40 -19.99
C GLN A 54 13.19 -21.26 -21.20
N VAL A 55 12.62 -20.64 -22.22
CA VAL A 55 12.30 -21.24 -23.53
C VAL A 55 13.40 -20.88 -24.51
N PHE A 56 13.88 -21.88 -25.26
CA PHE A 56 14.99 -21.73 -26.19
C PHE A 56 14.79 -22.57 -27.46
N THR A 57 15.54 -22.21 -28.50
CA THR A 57 15.64 -22.97 -29.75
C THR A 57 17.05 -23.54 -29.90
N GLU A 58 17.17 -24.76 -30.44
CA GLU A 58 18.46 -25.35 -30.77
C GLU A 58 18.92 -24.90 -32.17
N GLY A 59 20.10 -24.29 -32.23
CA GLY A 59 20.81 -23.90 -33.44
C GLY A 59 21.84 -24.94 -33.90
N GLN A 60 22.81 -24.51 -34.71
CA GLN A 60 23.80 -25.39 -35.33
C GLN A 60 24.71 -26.07 -34.27
N GLU A 61 25.17 -27.28 -34.60
CA GLU A 61 26.10 -28.05 -33.79
C GLU A 61 27.47 -27.38 -33.79
N LEU A 62 27.98 -27.04 -32.61
CA LEU A 62 29.28 -26.44 -32.40
C LEU A 62 30.33 -27.54 -32.32
N LYS A 63 31.35 -27.50 -33.18
CA LYS A 63 32.47 -28.46 -33.16
C LYS A 63 33.73 -27.77 -32.67
N HIS A 64 34.53 -28.49 -31.89
CA HIS A 64 35.81 -27.97 -31.44
C HIS A 64 36.78 -27.84 -32.63
N PRO A 65 37.36 -26.65 -32.90
CA PRO A 65 38.11 -26.40 -34.13
C PRO A 65 39.43 -27.20 -34.23
N VAL A 66 39.93 -27.74 -33.11
CA VAL A 66 41.22 -28.47 -33.06
C VAL A 66 41.04 -29.98 -32.86
N THR A 67 39.94 -30.42 -32.23
CA THR A 67 39.71 -31.85 -31.89
C THR A 67 38.58 -32.48 -32.69
N GLY A 68 37.76 -31.69 -33.39
CA GLY A 68 36.63 -32.19 -34.20
C GLY A 68 35.46 -32.73 -33.38
N GLU A 69 35.56 -32.78 -32.06
CA GLU A 69 34.52 -33.30 -31.18
C GLU A 69 33.30 -32.37 -31.13
N PRO A 70 32.08 -32.92 -31.13
CA PRO A 70 30.86 -32.13 -31.00
C PRO A 70 30.75 -31.58 -29.58
N LEU A 71 30.74 -30.26 -29.44
CA LEU A 71 30.64 -29.52 -28.17
C LEU A 71 29.18 -29.22 -27.76
N GLY A 72 28.21 -29.74 -28.52
CA GLY A 72 26.77 -29.49 -28.31
C GLY A 72 26.20 -28.49 -29.31
N LYS A 73 24.92 -28.15 -29.13
CA LYS A 73 24.19 -27.23 -30.03
C LYS A 73 24.12 -25.83 -29.42
N ILE A 74 24.20 -24.81 -30.27
CA ILE A 74 24.03 -23.42 -29.84
C ILE A 74 22.57 -23.22 -29.41
N GLU A 75 22.32 -22.82 -28.17
CA GLU A 75 20.97 -22.51 -27.68
C GLU A 75 20.68 -21.01 -27.82
N ASN A 76 19.57 -20.66 -28.49
CA ASN A 76 19.11 -19.27 -28.58
C ASN A 76 17.89 -19.08 -27.66
N PRO A 77 18.01 -18.33 -26.56
CA PRO A 77 16.89 -18.07 -25.65
C PRO A 77 15.90 -17.10 -26.30
N ILE A 78 14.62 -17.47 -26.30
CA ILE A 78 13.53 -16.71 -26.95
C ILE A 78 12.47 -16.21 -25.95
N GLY A 79 12.50 -16.72 -24.72
CA GLY A 79 11.60 -16.26 -23.66
C GLY A 79 11.98 -16.82 -22.30
N GLU A 80 11.59 -16.11 -21.25
CA GLU A 80 11.78 -16.53 -19.87
C GLU A 80 10.54 -16.19 -19.04
N GLY A 81 10.38 -16.86 -17.90
CA GLY A 81 9.23 -16.65 -17.04
C GLY A 81 9.36 -17.34 -15.68
N ARG A 82 8.27 -17.35 -14.92
CA ARG A 82 8.18 -18.03 -13.62
C ARG A 82 6.97 -18.95 -13.52
N LEU A 83 7.15 -20.11 -12.90
CA LEU A 83 6.07 -21.06 -12.63
C LEU A 83 5.13 -20.50 -11.57
N LYS A 84 3.84 -20.43 -11.89
CA LYS A 84 2.76 -20.02 -10.98
C LYS A 84 2.18 -21.23 -10.25
N GLN A 85 2.00 -22.33 -10.98
CA GLN A 85 1.41 -23.55 -10.45
C GLN A 85 2.14 -24.77 -11.02
N VAL A 86 2.43 -25.75 -10.17
CA VAL A 86 3.07 -27.00 -10.58
C VAL A 86 2.16 -28.16 -10.21
N LEU A 87 1.73 -28.92 -11.22
CA LEU A 87 0.94 -30.13 -11.08
C LEU A 87 1.85 -31.35 -11.31
N PRO A 88 1.39 -32.58 -10.98
CA PRO A 88 2.25 -33.77 -11.09
C PRO A 88 2.90 -33.95 -12.47
N LYS A 89 2.13 -33.73 -13.55
CA LYS A 89 2.54 -34.00 -14.93
C LYS A 89 2.87 -32.78 -15.79
N TYR A 90 2.54 -31.57 -15.33
CA TYR A 90 2.79 -30.33 -16.08
C TYR A 90 2.84 -29.13 -15.14
N SER A 91 3.37 -28.01 -15.62
CA SER A 91 3.38 -26.74 -14.88
C SER A 91 2.81 -25.61 -15.71
N VAL A 92 2.32 -24.59 -15.00
CA VAL A 92 1.76 -23.36 -15.58
C VAL A 92 2.62 -22.21 -15.12
N GLY A 93 3.16 -21.46 -16.06
CA GLY A 93 4.01 -20.31 -15.84
C GLY A 93 3.49 -19.05 -16.50
N VAL A 94 4.09 -17.92 -16.11
CA VAL A 94 3.85 -16.61 -16.71
C VAL A 94 5.16 -16.13 -17.34
N LEU A 95 5.11 -15.76 -18.61
CA LEU A 95 6.24 -15.18 -19.35
C LEU A 95 6.53 -13.77 -18.84
N ALA A 96 7.82 -13.42 -18.72
CA ALA A 96 8.28 -12.10 -18.31
C ALA A 96 7.95 -11.01 -19.35
N ALA A 97 7.89 -11.39 -20.63
CA ALA A 97 7.43 -10.55 -21.72
C ALA A 97 6.58 -11.39 -22.69
N VAL A 98 5.50 -10.82 -23.23
CA VAL A 98 4.66 -11.49 -24.23
C VAL A 98 5.44 -11.54 -25.54
N SER A 99 5.70 -12.75 -26.04
CA SER A 99 6.43 -12.98 -27.30
C SER A 99 5.55 -13.81 -28.25
N SER A 100 5.36 -13.30 -29.47
CA SER A 100 4.66 -14.01 -30.56
C SER A 100 5.47 -15.17 -31.14
N ASP A 101 6.75 -15.26 -30.79
CA ASP A 101 7.67 -16.23 -31.35
C ASP A 101 7.64 -17.56 -30.60
N ILE A 102 7.02 -17.60 -29.41
CA ILE A 102 6.89 -18.83 -28.61
C ILE A 102 5.68 -19.64 -29.10
N ARG A 103 5.93 -20.86 -29.56
CA ARG A 103 4.91 -21.78 -30.08
C ARG A 103 4.92 -23.11 -29.33
N PRO A 104 3.79 -23.84 -29.30
CA PRO A 104 3.76 -25.22 -28.84
C PRO A 104 4.83 -26.08 -29.55
N GLY A 105 5.46 -26.98 -28.80
CA GLY A 105 6.56 -27.84 -29.27
C GLY A 105 7.97 -27.28 -29.08
N MET A 106 8.12 -26.04 -28.61
CA MET A 106 9.42 -25.45 -28.31
C MET A 106 10.04 -25.99 -27.04
N ARG A 107 11.38 -25.98 -26.95
CA ARG A 107 12.11 -26.50 -25.79
C ARG A 107 12.15 -25.49 -24.66
N ALA A 108 12.04 -26.01 -23.45
CA ALA A 108 12.12 -25.24 -22.23
C ALA A 108 12.98 -25.96 -21.19
N ARG A 109 13.64 -25.19 -20.34
CA ARG A 109 14.37 -25.68 -19.18
C ARG A 109 13.97 -24.93 -17.94
N LEU A 110 14.00 -25.63 -16.80
CA LEU A 110 13.88 -25.00 -15.49
C LEU A 110 15.20 -24.30 -15.15
N GLY A 111 15.09 -23.07 -14.65
CA GLY A 111 16.21 -22.37 -14.02
C GLY A 111 16.41 -22.84 -12.57
N ALA A 112 17.34 -22.21 -11.87
CA ALA A 112 17.57 -22.52 -10.46
C ALA A 112 16.25 -22.43 -9.67
N GLY A 113 15.97 -23.44 -8.85
CA GLY A 113 14.86 -23.41 -7.89
C GLY A 113 14.95 -22.17 -7.01
N PRO A 114 13.83 -21.69 -6.42
CA PRO A 114 13.93 -20.68 -5.37
C PRO A 114 14.97 -21.14 -4.34
N PRO A 115 15.90 -20.26 -3.92
CA PRO A 115 16.97 -20.67 -3.00
C PRO A 115 16.33 -21.35 -1.80
N ALA A 116 16.80 -22.56 -1.49
CA ALA A 116 16.40 -23.25 -0.27
C ALA A 116 16.54 -22.26 0.89
N PRO A 117 15.57 -22.20 1.83
CA PRO A 117 15.64 -21.24 2.93
C PRO A 117 16.98 -21.44 3.64
N VAL A 118 17.89 -20.48 3.44
CA VAL A 118 19.20 -20.50 4.07
C VAL A 118 18.91 -20.33 5.55
N ARG A 119 19.08 -21.41 6.32
CA ARG A 119 19.06 -21.34 7.77
C ARG A 119 20.21 -20.42 8.15
N ALA A 120 19.88 -19.20 8.53
CA ALA A 120 20.86 -18.19 8.89
C ALA A 120 21.83 -18.79 9.93
N PRO A 121 23.15 -18.57 9.81
CA PRO A 121 24.04 -18.90 10.90
C PRO A 121 23.56 -18.15 12.14
N ALA A 122 23.54 -18.85 13.28
CA ALA A 122 23.14 -18.28 14.56
C ALA A 122 23.98 -17.02 14.83
N SER A 123 23.38 -15.87 14.58
CA SER A 123 23.90 -14.57 14.98
C SER A 123 23.79 -14.52 16.51
N ASN A 124 24.92 -14.68 17.19
CA ASN A 124 25.04 -14.42 18.63
C ASN A 124 24.95 -12.93 18.99
N ASN A 125 24.50 -12.08 18.07
CA ASN A 125 23.94 -10.78 18.42
C ASN A 125 22.43 -10.90 18.39
N ALA A 126 21.84 -11.03 19.58
CA ALA A 126 20.41 -10.92 19.78
C ALA A 126 19.93 -9.55 19.27
N ARG A 127 19.47 -9.51 18.02
CA ARG A 127 18.39 -8.60 17.67
C ARG A 127 17.20 -9.00 18.55
N PRO A 128 16.50 -8.07 19.21
CA PRO A 128 15.17 -8.41 19.69
C PRO A 128 14.39 -8.94 18.49
N SER A 129 13.91 -10.18 18.61
CA SER A 129 12.96 -10.73 17.66
C SER A 129 11.76 -9.78 17.68
N ALA A 130 11.53 -9.05 16.59
CA ALA A 130 10.23 -8.43 16.39
C ALA A 130 9.21 -9.58 16.50
N SER A 131 8.36 -9.54 17.52
CA SER A 131 7.28 -10.51 17.67
C SER A 131 6.48 -10.54 16.37
N ALA A 132 6.01 -11.72 15.96
CA ALA A 132 5.06 -11.79 14.86
C ALA A 132 3.88 -10.85 15.19
N PRO A 133 3.39 -10.04 14.25
CA PRO A 133 2.33 -9.09 14.53
C PRO A 133 1.07 -9.82 14.97
N ASP A 134 0.37 -9.26 15.96
CA ASP A 134 -0.91 -9.81 16.39
C ASP A 134 -1.98 -9.54 15.32
N TRP A 135 -2.62 -10.59 14.83
CA TRP A 135 -3.74 -10.44 13.88
C TRP A 135 -5.02 -10.13 14.66
N GLN A 136 -5.65 -9.00 14.38
CA GLN A 136 -6.85 -8.54 15.09
C GLN A 136 -8.09 -8.56 14.20
N ASN A 137 -9.20 -8.94 14.81
CA ASN A 137 -10.53 -8.72 14.24
C ASN A 137 -11.02 -7.31 14.62
N PRO A 138 -11.90 -6.70 13.82
CA PRO A 138 -12.55 -5.48 14.25
C PRO A 138 -13.42 -5.75 15.48
N ARG A 139 -13.48 -4.79 16.40
CA ARG A 139 -14.37 -4.84 17.56
C ARG A 139 -15.83 -4.77 17.14
N TRP A 140 -16.11 -4.10 16.02
CA TRP A 140 -17.45 -3.92 15.50
C TRP A 140 -17.45 -3.65 13.98
N LYS A 141 -18.54 -4.02 13.30
CA LYS A 141 -18.77 -3.79 11.86
C LYS A 141 -20.18 -3.23 11.65
N SER A 142 -20.31 -2.26 10.76
CA SER A 142 -21.61 -1.72 10.36
C SER A 142 -22.41 -2.72 9.53
N PRO A 143 -23.73 -2.53 9.40
CA PRO A 143 -24.49 -3.04 8.26
C PRO A 143 -23.85 -2.58 6.93
N PRO A 144 -24.06 -3.32 5.83
CA PRO A 144 -23.53 -2.93 4.53
C PRO A 144 -24.24 -1.69 3.99
N PHE A 145 -23.48 -0.86 3.27
CA PHE A 145 -23.98 0.25 2.46
C PHE A 145 -23.96 -0.16 0.99
N ASP A 146 -25.08 0.06 0.28
CA ASP A 146 -25.23 -0.32 -1.13
C ASP A 146 -24.60 0.69 -2.12
N PHE A 147 -23.47 1.25 -1.73
CA PHE A 147 -22.66 2.16 -2.55
C PHE A 147 -21.18 2.01 -2.23
N LYS A 148 -20.32 2.52 -3.12
CA LYS A 148 -18.87 2.60 -2.90
C LYS A 148 -18.55 3.89 -2.15
N VAL A 149 -17.94 3.76 -0.97
CA VAL A 149 -17.38 4.88 -0.23
C VAL A 149 -16.12 5.37 -0.94
N ASN A 150 -16.05 6.69 -1.12
CA ASN A 150 -14.93 7.41 -1.70
C ASN A 150 -14.18 8.28 -0.67
N GLY A 151 -14.86 8.69 0.40
CA GLY A 151 -14.30 9.51 1.46
C GLY A 151 -15.05 9.32 2.77
N MET A 152 -14.37 9.56 3.88
CA MET A 152 -14.93 9.42 5.23
C MET A 152 -14.32 10.47 6.15
N ALA A 153 -15.14 11.04 7.02
CA ALA A 153 -14.69 11.90 8.11
C ALA A 153 -15.54 11.69 9.36
N ILE A 154 -14.94 11.88 10.55
CA ILE A 154 -15.62 11.79 11.84
C ILE A 154 -15.46 13.11 12.56
N GLY A 155 -16.55 13.66 13.07
CA GLY A 155 -16.52 14.92 13.81
C GLY A 155 -17.81 15.17 14.57
N ASP A 156 -17.77 16.11 15.52
CA ASP A 156 -18.97 16.68 16.13
C ASP A 156 -19.52 17.78 15.22
N PHE A 157 -20.17 17.39 14.14
CA PHE A 157 -20.72 18.35 13.16
C PHE A 157 -21.88 19.18 13.73
N ARG A 158 -22.56 18.67 14.77
CA ARG A 158 -23.75 19.32 15.36
C ARG A 158 -23.42 20.18 16.58
N GLY A 159 -22.25 20.02 17.18
CA GLY A 159 -21.84 20.75 18.39
C GLY A 159 -22.56 20.26 19.65
N GLU A 160 -22.97 18.99 19.64
CA GLU A 160 -23.72 18.37 20.75
C GLU A 160 -22.83 17.49 21.64
N GLY A 161 -21.52 17.47 21.38
CA GLY A 161 -20.56 16.59 22.03
C GLY A 161 -20.63 15.13 21.56
N ARG A 162 -21.44 14.84 20.53
CA ARG A 162 -21.59 13.48 19.96
C ARG A 162 -21.02 13.44 18.56
N LEU A 163 -20.06 12.54 18.35
CA LEU A 163 -19.48 12.30 17.04
C LEU A 163 -20.54 11.77 16.06
N SER A 164 -20.40 12.14 14.81
CA SER A 164 -21.16 11.59 13.68
C SER A 164 -20.19 11.24 12.55
N LEU A 165 -20.63 10.35 11.67
CA LEU A 165 -19.85 9.85 10.55
C LEU A 165 -20.34 10.49 9.26
N ALA A 166 -19.46 11.16 8.53
CA ALA A 166 -19.72 11.57 7.16
C ALA A 166 -19.13 10.53 6.19
N LEU A 167 -19.96 10.02 5.28
CA LEU A 167 -19.51 9.17 4.16
C LEU A 167 -19.81 9.87 2.84
N ALA A 168 -18.86 9.79 1.90
CA ALA A 168 -19.02 10.27 0.54
C ALA A 168 -19.10 9.12 -0.46
N THR A 169 -20.01 9.24 -1.42
CA THR A 169 -19.89 8.59 -2.74
C THR A 169 -19.04 9.48 -3.66
N GLN A 170 -18.98 9.17 -4.95
CA GLN A 170 -18.36 10.09 -5.92
C GLN A 170 -19.12 11.42 -6.07
N ARG A 171 -20.41 11.46 -5.72
CA ARG A 171 -21.31 12.56 -6.07
C ARG A 171 -22.10 13.14 -4.90
N SER A 172 -22.10 12.48 -3.76
CA SER A 172 -22.89 12.90 -2.61
C SER A 172 -22.18 12.62 -1.31
N VAL A 173 -22.57 13.35 -0.26
CA VAL A 173 -22.19 13.14 1.12
C VAL A 173 -23.45 12.92 1.95
N ALA A 174 -23.39 12.08 2.97
CA ALA A 174 -24.42 12.04 3.99
C ALA A 174 -23.84 11.78 5.39
N LEU A 175 -24.59 12.18 6.42
CA LEU A 175 -24.28 11.89 7.82
C LEU A 175 -24.99 10.63 8.32
N TYR A 176 -24.29 9.92 9.19
CA TYR A 176 -24.74 8.75 9.92
C TYR A 176 -24.38 8.90 11.40
N SER A 177 -25.04 8.11 12.26
CA SER A 177 -24.58 7.95 13.64
C SER A 177 -23.15 7.42 13.69
N TYR A 178 -22.45 7.67 14.80
CA TYR A 178 -21.13 7.10 15.05
C TYR A 178 -21.12 6.29 16.37
N PRO A 179 -20.79 4.99 16.32
CA PRO A 179 -20.69 4.15 15.12
C PRO A 179 -22.02 4.07 14.34
N PRO A 180 -22.01 3.79 13.02
CA PRO A 180 -23.24 3.74 12.23
C PRO A 180 -24.02 2.44 12.46
N GLU A 181 -24.81 2.39 13.53
CA GLU A 181 -25.65 1.23 13.89
C GLU A 181 -26.69 0.89 12.81
N GLU A 182 -27.13 1.90 12.08
CA GLU A 182 -28.10 1.81 10.99
C GLU A 182 -27.60 2.57 9.75
N THR A 183 -28.21 2.29 8.60
CA THR A 183 -27.90 2.96 7.33
C THR A 183 -28.79 4.17 7.07
N ALA A 184 -29.57 4.61 8.08
CA ALA A 184 -30.37 5.82 8.00
C ALA A 184 -29.44 7.03 7.87
N GLN A 185 -29.58 7.74 6.75
CA GLN A 185 -28.79 8.92 6.44
C GLN A 185 -29.49 10.21 6.87
N ARG A 186 -28.71 11.25 7.16
CA ARG A 186 -29.17 12.61 7.40
C ARG A 186 -28.38 13.61 6.55
N GLY A 187 -29.03 14.72 6.19
CA GLY A 187 -28.43 15.77 5.37
C GLY A 187 -27.71 15.21 4.15
N PRO A 188 -28.40 14.52 3.22
CA PRO A 188 -27.79 14.17 1.95
C PRO A 188 -27.44 15.47 1.22
N TRP A 189 -26.18 15.60 0.80
CA TRP A 189 -25.69 16.75 0.06
C TRP A 189 -25.08 16.29 -1.25
N ASP A 190 -25.59 16.81 -2.37
CA ASP A 190 -25.11 16.47 -3.70
C ASP A 190 -24.10 17.49 -4.21
N LEU A 191 -22.95 16.98 -4.64
CA LEU A 191 -21.95 17.75 -5.35
C LEU A 191 -22.55 18.27 -6.65
N GLN A 192 -22.49 19.59 -6.84
CA GLN A 192 -22.95 20.26 -8.05
C GLN A 192 -21.88 20.23 -9.14
N GLY A 193 -22.31 20.39 -10.40
CA GLY A 193 -21.41 20.52 -11.55
C GLY A 193 -21.19 19.23 -12.34
N VAL A 194 -21.06 19.39 -13.66
CA VAL A 194 -20.84 18.30 -14.62
C VAL A 194 -19.41 17.77 -14.47
N SER A 195 -19.26 16.45 -14.46
CA SER A 195 -17.95 15.76 -14.35
C SER A 195 -17.12 16.14 -13.12
N ALA A 196 -17.76 16.62 -12.06
CA ALA A 196 -17.15 16.77 -10.75
C ALA A 196 -17.18 15.45 -9.98
N ARG A 197 -16.20 15.18 -9.13
CA ARG A 197 -16.28 14.05 -8.19
C ARG A 197 -15.62 14.38 -6.87
N ILE A 198 -16.16 13.79 -5.81
CA ILE A 198 -15.58 13.85 -4.47
C ILE A 198 -14.39 12.92 -4.40
N LEU A 199 -13.27 13.44 -3.89
CA LEU A 199 -11.98 12.77 -3.77
C LEU A 199 -11.67 12.33 -2.35
N SER A 200 -12.00 13.19 -1.37
CA SER A 200 -11.82 12.91 0.05
C SER A 200 -12.71 13.80 0.89
N LEU A 201 -12.88 13.41 2.16
CA LEU A 201 -13.52 14.20 3.21
C LEU A 201 -12.52 14.43 4.34
N GLU A 202 -12.56 15.60 4.96
CA GLU A 202 -11.89 15.89 6.24
C GLU A 202 -12.86 16.61 7.17
N ALA A 203 -12.65 16.50 8.49
CA ALA A 203 -13.46 17.20 9.49
C ALA A 203 -12.57 17.89 10.52
N ALA A 204 -12.88 19.15 10.81
CA ALA A 204 -12.23 19.94 11.86
C ALA A 204 -13.09 21.15 12.22
N ASP A 205 -13.12 21.54 13.48
CA ASP A 205 -13.60 22.86 13.92
C ASP A 205 -12.46 23.87 13.72
N LEU A 206 -12.29 24.34 12.48
CA LEU A 206 -11.19 25.24 12.14
C LEU A 206 -11.57 26.69 12.45
N ASN A 207 -12.86 27.03 12.42
CA ASN A 207 -13.33 28.37 12.73
C ASN A 207 -13.51 28.64 14.24
N GLY A 208 -13.46 27.59 15.07
CA GLY A 208 -13.47 27.67 16.53
C GLY A 208 -14.86 27.91 17.12
N ASN A 209 -15.93 27.53 16.42
CA ASN A 209 -17.30 27.76 16.86
C ASN A 209 -17.91 26.59 17.67
N GLY A 210 -17.13 25.52 17.90
CA GLY A 210 -17.53 24.33 18.64
C GLY A 210 -18.24 23.27 17.79
N ARG A 211 -18.38 23.47 16.47
CA ARG A 211 -18.86 22.48 15.51
C ARG A 211 -17.76 22.16 14.53
N ALA A 212 -17.58 20.87 14.22
CA ALA A 212 -16.70 20.50 13.13
C ALA A 212 -17.31 20.96 11.80
N GLU A 213 -16.50 21.61 10.97
CA GLU A 213 -16.82 21.79 9.55
C GLU A 213 -16.43 20.54 8.76
N LEU A 214 -17.15 20.28 7.67
CA LEU A 214 -16.82 19.24 6.71
C LEU A 214 -16.14 19.84 5.48
N PHE A 215 -14.94 19.36 5.18
CA PHE A 215 -14.15 19.76 4.03
C PHE A 215 -14.31 18.71 2.93
N VAL A 216 -15.10 19.02 1.90
CA VAL A 216 -15.37 18.14 0.77
C VAL A 216 -14.41 18.48 -0.36
N VAL A 217 -13.34 17.69 -0.53
CA VAL A 217 -12.39 17.89 -1.63
C VAL A 217 -12.95 17.29 -2.90
N SER A 218 -13.04 18.11 -3.94
CA SER A 218 -13.59 17.72 -5.23
C SER A 218 -12.66 18.07 -6.39
N TYR A 219 -12.84 17.36 -7.49
CA TYR A 219 -12.18 17.70 -8.75
C TYR A 219 -13.19 17.68 -9.90
N ASN A 220 -13.18 18.74 -10.69
CA ASN A 220 -13.92 18.83 -11.94
C ASN A 220 -13.00 18.49 -13.12
N GLU A 221 -13.31 17.39 -13.81
CA GLU A 221 -12.48 16.87 -14.90
C GLU A 221 -12.52 17.76 -16.15
N VAL A 222 -13.67 18.38 -16.42
CA VAL A 222 -13.85 19.26 -17.60
C VAL A 222 -13.15 20.60 -17.38
N MET A 223 -13.28 21.17 -16.19
CA MET A 223 -12.68 22.46 -15.85
C MET A 223 -11.22 22.36 -15.38
N GLY A 224 -10.69 21.15 -15.14
CA GLY A 224 -9.34 20.96 -14.65
C GLY A 224 -9.13 21.56 -13.24
N ARG A 225 -10.14 21.53 -12.40
CA ARG A 225 -10.21 22.36 -11.19
C ARG A 225 -10.37 21.51 -9.95
N MET A 226 -9.44 21.67 -9.01
CA MET A 226 -9.51 21.06 -7.68
C MET A 226 -9.88 22.12 -6.65
N GLU A 227 -10.92 21.83 -5.88
CA GLU A 227 -11.50 22.74 -4.89
C GLU A 227 -11.93 21.98 -3.64
N THR A 228 -11.97 22.68 -2.52
CA THR A 228 -12.59 22.18 -1.30
C THR A 228 -13.83 23.02 -1.01
N ILE A 229 -14.98 22.34 -0.92
CA ILE A 229 -16.24 22.92 -0.49
C ILE A 229 -16.35 22.70 1.03
N ILE A 230 -16.48 23.79 1.78
CA ILE A 230 -16.59 23.73 3.24
C ILE A 230 -18.06 23.83 3.61
N LEU A 231 -18.55 22.80 4.28
CA LEU A 231 -19.94 22.68 4.75
C LEU A 231 -19.98 22.78 6.27
N GLU A 232 -21.02 23.41 6.79
CA GLU A 232 -21.34 23.44 8.21
C GLU A 232 -22.78 22.94 8.40
N TRP A 233 -23.03 22.24 9.50
CA TRP A 233 -24.37 21.79 9.83
C TRP A 233 -25.19 22.93 10.45
N GLU A 234 -26.35 23.25 9.86
CA GLU A 234 -27.26 24.29 10.32
C GLU A 234 -28.72 23.84 10.09
N GLY A 235 -29.56 23.91 11.13
CA GLY A 235 -31.01 23.67 10.97
C GLY A 235 -31.41 22.26 10.50
N ASP A 236 -30.60 21.24 10.79
CA ASP A 236 -30.75 19.83 10.36
C ASP A 236 -30.32 19.52 8.90
N ASP A 237 -29.57 20.42 8.27
CA ASP A 237 -28.99 20.19 6.94
C ASP A 237 -27.59 20.82 6.77
N TRP A 238 -26.94 20.54 5.64
CA TRP A 238 -25.67 21.15 5.27
C TRP A 238 -25.84 22.53 4.65
N LYS A 239 -25.12 23.49 5.21
CA LYS A 239 -24.93 24.82 4.64
C LYS A 239 -23.53 24.96 4.07
N LYS A 240 -23.41 25.35 2.80
CA LYS A 240 -22.12 25.72 2.23
C LYS A 240 -21.65 27.05 2.80
N LEU A 241 -20.50 27.04 3.48
CA LEU A 241 -19.85 28.25 3.96
C LEU A 241 -19.08 28.94 2.83
N VAL A 242 -18.17 28.20 2.20
CA VAL A 242 -17.28 28.74 1.16
C VAL A 242 -16.73 27.60 0.28
N GLU A 243 -16.18 27.97 -0.86
CA GLU A 243 -15.40 27.12 -1.74
C GLU A 243 -14.01 27.72 -1.89
N ILE A 244 -12.96 26.91 -1.71
CA ILE A 244 -11.58 27.36 -1.76
C ILE A 244 -10.77 26.58 -2.81
N PRO A 245 -9.82 27.21 -3.52
CA PRO A 245 -9.09 26.60 -4.64
C PRO A 245 -7.89 25.75 -4.18
N TRP A 246 -8.08 25.00 -3.09
CA TRP A 246 -7.05 24.18 -2.46
C TRP A 246 -7.60 22.78 -2.22
N ALA A 247 -6.79 21.76 -2.46
CA ALA A 247 -6.96 20.44 -1.85
C ALA A 247 -6.72 20.56 -0.35
N VAL A 248 -7.42 19.76 0.46
CA VAL A 248 -7.29 19.76 1.92
C VAL A 248 -7.10 18.33 2.43
N ARG A 249 -6.18 18.15 3.38
CA ARG A 249 -5.92 16.85 4.03
C ARG A 249 -5.50 17.04 5.47
N SER A 250 -5.96 16.17 6.36
CA SER A 250 -5.48 16.15 7.73
C SER A 250 -4.07 15.58 7.86
N TYR A 251 -3.33 16.10 8.84
CA TYR A 251 -2.03 15.59 9.27
C TYR A 251 -1.93 15.69 10.78
N GLN A 252 -1.08 14.87 11.39
CA GLN A 252 -0.78 14.96 12.80
C GLN A 252 0.28 16.05 13.02
N GLU A 253 0.00 17.03 13.86
CA GLU A 253 0.98 18.04 14.26
C GLU A 253 2.02 17.43 15.22
N PRO A 254 3.28 17.92 15.22
CA PRO A 254 4.32 17.45 16.14
C PRO A 254 3.95 17.56 17.63
N GLY A 255 3.05 18.49 17.97
CA GLY A 255 2.54 18.70 19.32
C GLY A 255 1.39 17.77 19.73
N GLY A 256 0.93 16.87 18.86
CA GLY A 256 -0.15 15.92 19.16
C GLY A 256 -1.55 16.35 18.71
N GLY A 257 -1.73 17.58 18.20
CA GLY A 257 -2.99 18.05 17.61
C GLY A 257 -3.22 17.55 16.17
N LEU A 258 -4.48 17.50 15.75
CA LEU A 258 -4.82 17.28 14.33
C LEU A 258 -4.81 18.64 13.61
N GLY A 259 -3.98 18.75 12.57
CA GLY A 259 -3.95 19.91 11.68
C GLY A 259 -4.57 19.58 10.33
N LEU A 260 -5.02 20.62 9.60
CA LEU A 260 -5.34 20.52 8.17
C LEU A 260 -4.23 21.19 7.36
N ALA A 261 -3.87 20.59 6.23
CA ALA A 261 -2.93 21.14 5.27
C ALA A 261 -3.62 21.38 3.93
N ALA A 262 -3.13 22.36 3.18
CA ALA A 262 -3.66 22.83 1.92
C ALA A 262 -2.60 22.83 0.82
N GLN A 263 -2.98 22.39 -0.38
CA GLN A 263 -2.14 22.43 -1.58
C GLN A 263 -2.98 22.78 -2.80
N ARG A 264 -2.42 23.58 -3.70
CA ARG A 264 -3.08 23.96 -4.95
C ARG A 264 -2.42 23.28 -6.14
N LEU A 265 -3.25 22.85 -7.07
CA LEU A 265 -2.83 22.39 -8.39
C LEU A 265 -2.56 23.61 -9.27
N ILE A 266 -1.43 23.61 -9.96
CA ILE A 266 -0.96 24.71 -10.81
C ILE A 266 -0.98 24.23 -12.27
N GLU A 267 -1.49 25.07 -13.16
CA GLU A 267 -1.43 24.86 -14.62
C GLU A 267 -0.02 25.15 -15.16
N ASP A 268 0.95 24.37 -14.69
CA ASP A 268 2.35 24.42 -15.12
C ASP A 268 2.85 22.98 -15.28
N ALA A 269 3.28 22.62 -16.49
CA ALA A 269 3.73 21.26 -16.80
C ALA A 269 5.01 20.84 -16.04
N ASN A 270 5.85 21.80 -15.66
CA ASN A 270 7.10 21.56 -14.94
C ASN A 270 6.86 21.55 -13.42
N PHE A 271 6.02 22.47 -12.93
CA PHE A 271 5.74 22.65 -11.50
C PHE A 271 4.22 22.60 -11.21
N PRO A 272 3.57 21.45 -11.41
CA PRO A 272 2.11 21.35 -11.40
C PRO A 272 1.47 21.41 -10.00
N LEU A 273 2.28 21.54 -8.94
CA LEU A 273 1.86 21.51 -7.55
C LEU A 273 2.51 22.67 -6.79
N SER A 274 1.71 23.41 -6.01
CA SER A 274 2.25 24.42 -5.10
C SER A 274 2.98 23.78 -3.93
N SER A 275 3.71 24.59 -3.14
CA SER A 275 4.08 24.19 -1.79
C SER A 275 2.83 23.87 -0.96
N ILE A 276 3.01 23.05 0.08
CA ILE A 276 1.96 22.69 1.02
C ILE A 276 2.06 23.64 2.22
N TYR A 277 0.91 24.11 2.68
CA TYR A 277 0.78 25.04 3.81
C TYR A 277 -0.19 24.45 4.84
N PRO A 278 -0.07 24.75 6.14
CA PRO A 278 -1.17 24.58 7.07
C PRO A 278 -2.40 25.33 6.55
N LEU A 279 -3.59 24.74 6.61
CA LEU A 279 -4.84 25.45 6.38
C LEU A 279 -5.23 26.16 7.68
N THR A 280 -5.59 27.42 7.58
CA THR A 280 -5.95 28.25 8.73
C THR A 280 -7.25 29.00 8.49
N PHE A 281 -7.98 29.28 9.56
CA PHE A 281 -9.07 30.26 9.56
C PHE A 281 -8.61 31.52 10.28
N LYS A 282 -8.51 32.63 9.55
CA LYS A 282 -8.07 33.92 10.10
C LYS A 282 -8.86 35.05 9.46
N ASP A 283 -9.27 36.02 10.27
CA ASP A 283 -10.01 37.20 9.82
C ASP A 283 -11.27 36.83 8.99
N GLY A 284 -11.97 35.77 9.40
CA GLY A 284 -13.18 35.28 8.73
C GLY A 284 -12.94 34.51 7.42
N ARG A 285 -11.71 34.09 7.13
CA ARG A 285 -11.34 33.45 5.86
C ARG A 285 -10.52 32.19 6.06
N TYR A 286 -10.85 31.18 5.26
CA TYR A 286 -10.07 29.96 5.11
C TYR A 286 -8.94 30.19 4.10
N GLY A 287 -7.71 29.81 4.44
CA GLY A 287 -6.58 29.97 3.53
C GLY A 287 -5.27 29.39 4.05
N PRO A 288 -4.24 29.34 3.19
CA PRO A 288 -2.92 28.86 3.57
C PRO A 288 -2.31 29.75 4.65
N GLY A 289 -1.71 29.12 5.65
CA GLY A 289 -0.95 29.77 6.70
C GLY A 289 0.35 30.41 6.18
N PRO A 290 1.05 31.18 7.03
CA PRO A 290 2.18 32.02 6.60
C PRO A 290 3.43 31.25 6.20
N HIS A 291 3.54 29.98 6.59
CA HIS A 291 4.76 29.18 6.39
C HIS A 291 4.42 27.85 5.74
N ALA A 292 5.03 27.60 4.58
CA ALA A 292 4.98 26.29 3.94
C ALA A 292 5.75 25.25 4.73
N PHE A 293 5.36 23.97 4.61
CA PHE A 293 6.14 22.86 5.12
C PHE A 293 7.50 22.79 4.40
N LYS A 294 8.59 22.76 5.17
CA LYS A 294 9.96 22.77 4.63
C LYS A 294 10.54 21.37 4.50
N HIS A 295 9.89 20.51 3.71
CA HIS A 295 10.39 19.17 3.42
C HIS A 295 10.66 18.97 1.93
N LYS A 296 11.94 18.88 1.55
CA LYS A 296 12.37 18.75 0.14
C LYS A 296 11.79 17.53 -0.61
N ARG A 297 11.31 16.53 0.12
CA ARG A 297 10.76 15.27 -0.44
C ARG A 297 9.24 15.20 -0.36
N LEU A 298 8.60 16.22 0.19
CA LEU A 298 7.16 16.30 0.30
C LEU A 298 6.63 17.05 -0.93
N GLU A 299 6.13 16.28 -1.90
CA GLU A 299 5.58 16.83 -3.15
C GLU A 299 4.05 16.85 -3.15
N TRP A 300 3.42 15.85 -2.52
CA TRP A 300 1.98 15.63 -2.61
C TRP A 300 1.31 15.60 -1.24
N LEU A 301 0.20 16.33 -1.13
CA LEU A 301 -0.56 16.53 0.11
C LEU A 301 -1.09 15.23 0.73
N TYR A 302 -1.43 14.22 -0.08
CA TYR A 302 -2.08 13.00 0.43
C TYR A 302 -1.10 11.90 0.88
N ASP A 303 0.20 12.09 0.65
CA ASP A 303 1.19 11.05 0.91
C ASP A 303 1.87 11.19 2.26
N PHE A 304 1.47 12.11 3.15
CA PHE A 304 2.23 12.39 4.38
C PHE A 304 1.42 12.63 5.65
N THR A 305 2.12 12.50 6.76
CA THR A 305 1.76 13.02 8.08
C THR A 305 3.06 13.39 8.84
N LEU A 306 2.95 14.10 9.96
CA LEU A 306 4.09 14.31 10.87
C LEU A 306 3.90 13.50 12.14
N ALA A 307 4.99 13.24 12.85
CA ALA A 307 4.93 12.60 14.15
C ALA A 307 6.13 13.03 15.00
N ASN A 308 5.96 13.00 16.32
CA ASN A 308 7.08 13.05 17.24
C ASN A 308 7.49 11.61 17.60
N LEU A 309 8.64 11.16 17.10
CA LEU A 309 9.17 9.82 17.33
C LEU A 309 10.43 9.89 18.19
N GLY A 310 10.33 9.45 19.44
CA GLY A 310 11.48 9.46 20.37
C GLY A 310 12.01 10.87 20.67
N GLY A 311 11.11 11.86 20.78
CA GLY A 311 11.46 13.26 21.05
C GLY A 311 11.92 14.03 19.82
N LYS A 312 11.84 13.46 18.63
CA LYS A 312 12.25 14.10 17.36
C LYS A 312 11.09 14.17 16.40
N GLU A 313 10.91 15.33 15.79
CA GLU A 313 9.98 15.48 14.67
C GLU A 313 10.43 14.63 13.48
N ALA A 314 9.48 13.93 12.88
CA ALA A 314 9.67 13.12 11.70
C ALA A 314 8.56 13.38 10.69
N LEU A 315 8.95 13.51 9.42
CA LEU A 315 8.03 13.40 8.29
C LEU A 315 7.81 11.93 7.99
N ILE A 316 6.56 11.46 8.03
CA ILE A 316 6.19 10.12 7.60
C ILE A 316 5.45 10.25 6.28
N TYR A 317 5.95 9.57 5.23
CA TYR A 317 5.35 9.71 3.91
C TYR A 317 5.48 8.48 3.03
N LEU A 318 4.65 8.39 1.99
CA LEU A 318 4.73 7.38 0.93
C LEU A 318 5.72 7.84 -0.14
N THR A 319 6.64 6.95 -0.50
CA THR A 319 7.54 7.15 -1.64
C THR A 319 6.83 6.79 -2.95
N ASN A 320 7.38 7.18 -4.11
CA ASN A 320 6.86 6.79 -5.43
C ASN A 320 6.80 5.26 -5.66
N ALA A 321 7.58 4.49 -4.90
CA ALA A 321 7.52 3.02 -4.89
C ALA A 321 6.51 2.48 -3.85
N GLN A 322 5.60 3.34 -3.38
CA GLN A 322 4.57 3.06 -2.39
C GLN A 322 5.12 2.47 -1.08
N ARG A 323 6.34 2.82 -0.68
CA ARG A 323 6.92 2.44 0.62
C ARG A 323 6.71 3.54 1.64
N LEU A 324 6.39 3.17 2.88
CA LEU A 324 6.37 4.09 4.01
C LEU A 324 7.81 4.49 4.35
N ARG A 325 8.06 5.79 4.49
CA ARG A 325 9.34 6.33 4.88
C ARG A 325 9.17 7.28 6.05
N VAL A 326 9.98 7.07 7.08
CA VAL A 326 10.14 7.99 8.20
C VAL A 326 11.40 8.80 7.94
N GLN A 327 11.28 10.12 7.86
CA GLN A 327 12.36 11.05 7.56
C GLN A 327 12.61 11.97 8.74
N PHE A 328 13.80 11.85 9.33
CA PHE A 328 14.35 12.82 10.26
C PHE A 328 15.28 13.80 9.51
N ASP A 329 15.93 14.72 10.22
CA ASP A 329 16.88 15.68 9.63
C ASP A 329 17.99 14.98 8.81
N LYS A 330 18.74 14.07 9.44
CA LYS A 330 19.92 13.41 8.84
C LYS A 330 19.77 11.92 8.56
N SER A 331 18.67 11.32 9.00
CA SER A 331 18.44 9.88 8.89
C SER A 331 17.04 9.58 8.37
N TYR A 332 16.86 8.37 7.86
CA TYR A 332 15.55 7.88 7.47
C TYR A 332 15.44 6.38 7.72
N TRP A 333 14.21 5.91 7.86
CA TRP A 333 13.84 4.51 7.80
C TRP A 333 12.84 4.31 6.66
N ARG A 334 12.82 3.12 6.05
CA ARG A 334 11.88 2.78 4.98
C ARG A 334 11.34 1.36 5.19
N SER A 335 10.04 1.18 4.97
CA SER A 335 9.40 -0.14 5.03
C SER A 335 9.88 -1.07 3.92
N HIS A 336 9.79 -2.38 4.19
CA HIS A 336 9.96 -3.41 3.18
C HIS A 336 8.66 -3.61 2.38
N GLU A 337 7.51 -3.51 3.05
CA GLU A 337 6.18 -3.62 2.47
C GLU A 337 5.74 -2.33 1.78
N THR A 338 4.80 -2.45 0.84
CA THR A 338 4.14 -1.31 0.19
C THR A 338 2.84 -0.95 0.92
N PHE A 339 2.45 0.32 0.81
CA PHE A 339 1.26 0.94 1.39
C PHE A 339 0.70 1.99 0.41
N GLY A 340 -0.55 2.41 0.60
CA GLY A 340 -1.15 3.52 -0.16
C GLY A 340 -1.67 3.18 -1.55
N GLN A 341 -1.76 1.91 -1.93
CA GLN A 341 -2.46 1.53 -3.16
C GLN A 341 -3.91 2.03 -3.11
N THR A 342 -4.39 2.65 -4.18
CA THR A 342 -5.72 3.25 -4.22
C THR A 342 -6.35 3.17 -5.62
N PRO A 343 -7.68 3.01 -5.71
CA PRO A 343 -8.39 3.18 -6.97
C PRO A 343 -8.66 4.66 -7.29
N SER A 344 -8.54 5.57 -6.32
CA SER A 344 -8.80 6.99 -6.52
C SER A 344 -7.55 7.69 -7.03
N ARG A 345 -7.59 8.10 -8.30
CA ARG A 345 -6.44 8.70 -9.02
C ARG A 345 -6.91 9.83 -9.91
N LEU A 346 -6.02 10.77 -10.20
CA LEU A 346 -6.26 11.89 -11.08
C LEU A 346 -5.05 12.12 -11.97
N ARG A 347 -5.26 12.29 -13.28
CA ARG A 347 -4.21 12.77 -14.18
C ARG A 347 -4.22 14.29 -14.21
N TRP A 348 -3.11 14.93 -13.83
CA TRP A 348 -2.93 16.37 -13.85
C TRP A 348 -1.57 16.73 -14.46
N GLN A 349 -1.57 17.52 -15.55
CA GLN A 349 -0.35 17.98 -16.21
C GLN A 349 0.66 16.85 -16.49
N GLY A 350 0.16 15.71 -16.99
CA GLY A 350 0.98 14.51 -17.28
C GLY A 350 1.38 13.67 -16.06
N LYS A 351 1.17 14.16 -14.83
CA LYS A 351 1.39 13.41 -13.59
C LYS A 351 0.14 12.63 -13.18
N MET A 352 0.34 11.45 -12.59
CA MET A 352 -0.73 10.69 -11.93
C MET A 352 -0.68 11.01 -10.44
N LEU A 353 -1.71 11.68 -9.93
CA LEU A 353 -1.90 11.97 -8.52
C LEU A 353 -2.76 10.86 -7.91
N GLU A 354 -2.29 10.24 -6.85
CA GLU A 354 -2.99 9.17 -6.14
C GLU A 354 -3.61 9.71 -4.84
N PHE A 355 -4.79 9.22 -4.48
CA PHE A 355 -5.49 9.58 -3.23
C PHE A 355 -5.52 8.35 -2.31
N PRO A 356 -4.40 8.01 -1.65
CA PRO A 356 -4.35 6.88 -0.74
C PRO A 356 -5.21 7.10 0.51
N PRO A 357 -5.64 6.03 1.19
CA PRO A 357 -6.07 6.14 2.57
C PRO A 357 -4.99 6.85 3.42
N PRO A 358 -5.38 7.70 4.38
CA PRO A 358 -4.40 8.51 5.09
C PRO A 358 -3.42 7.66 5.90
N ILE A 359 -2.18 8.15 6.03
CA ILE A 359 -1.29 7.69 7.09
C ILE A 359 -1.73 8.41 8.36
N LEU A 360 -2.42 7.71 9.25
CA LEU A 360 -2.87 8.29 10.51
C LEU A 360 -1.78 8.13 11.56
N CYS A 361 -1.65 9.12 12.44
CA CYS A 361 -0.82 9.01 13.62
C CYS A 361 -1.69 9.35 14.84
N ALA A 362 -1.58 8.56 15.89
CA ALA A 362 -2.13 8.85 17.20
C ALA A 362 -0.97 9.11 18.16
N SER A 363 -0.88 10.33 18.68
CA SER A 363 0.10 10.70 19.69
C SER A 363 -0.56 10.65 21.07
N GLY A 364 -0.53 9.48 21.71
CA GLY A 364 -1.21 9.22 22.98
C GLY A 364 -0.28 8.87 24.14
N LYS A 365 -0.84 8.49 25.28
CA LYS A 365 -0.08 8.05 26.47
C LYS A 365 0.83 6.84 26.19
N GLN A 366 0.44 6.01 25.22
CA GLN A 366 1.18 4.83 24.80
C GLN A 366 2.31 5.15 23.80
N GLY A 367 2.53 6.43 23.50
CA GLY A 367 3.46 6.88 22.46
C GLY A 367 2.82 6.94 21.07
N PRO A 368 3.61 7.34 20.06
CA PRO A 368 3.14 7.50 18.69
C PRO A 368 2.80 6.14 18.06
N ARG A 369 1.55 5.98 17.63
CA ARG A 369 1.05 4.83 16.86
C ARG A 369 0.73 5.29 15.45
N ILE A 370 1.24 4.57 14.44
CA ILE A 370 1.08 4.92 13.02
C ILE A 370 0.18 3.88 12.37
N PHE A 371 -0.83 4.32 11.64
CA PHE A 371 -1.73 3.45 10.87
C PHE A 371 -1.48 3.63 9.39
N ALA A 372 -1.40 2.51 8.67
CA ALA A 372 -1.23 2.53 7.23
C ALA A 372 -2.02 1.40 6.56
N ALA A 373 -2.68 1.75 5.45
CA ALA A 373 -3.40 0.82 4.60
C ALA A 373 -2.50 0.26 3.49
N ARG A 374 -2.69 -1.03 3.21
CA ARG A 374 -2.09 -1.73 2.09
C ARG A 374 -3.21 -2.44 1.32
N ASN A 375 -3.60 -1.91 0.17
CA ASN A 375 -4.59 -2.57 -0.68
C ASN A 375 -3.87 -3.54 -1.66
N ILE A 376 -4.33 -4.79 -1.70
CA ILE A 376 -3.70 -5.88 -2.44
C ILE A 376 -4.49 -6.12 -3.73
N SER A 377 -3.84 -5.80 -4.84
CA SER A 377 -4.37 -5.93 -6.20
C SER A 377 -4.66 -7.39 -6.55
N ALA A 378 -5.78 -7.66 -7.23
CA ALA A 378 -6.25 -9.01 -7.54
C ALA A 378 -5.28 -9.82 -8.43
N LEU A 379 -4.59 -9.15 -9.36
CA LEU A 379 -3.64 -9.74 -10.31
C LEU A 379 -2.25 -9.08 -10.21
N GLY A 380 -1.84 -8.70 -9.00
CA GLY A 380 -0.62 -7.94 -8.80
C GLY A 380 -0.66 -6.58 -9.52
N SER A 381 0.53 -6.06 -9.86
CA SER A 381 0.72 -4.74 -10.47
C SER A 381 -0.02 -4.53 -11.80
N LEU A 382 -0.46 -5.60 -12.48
CA LEU A 382 -1.25 -5.51 -13.72
C LEU A 382 -2.65 -4.96 -13.50
N SER A 383 -3.23 -5.20 -12.33
CA SER A 383 -4.62 -4.83 -12.00
C SER A 383 -4.74 -3.55 -11.17
N GLU A 384 -3.63 -3.09 -10.61
CA GLU A 384 -3.57 -1.88 -9.78
C GLU A 384 -4.00 -0.61 -10.54
N PRO A 385 -3.60 -0.37 -11.81
CA PRO A 385 -4.05 0.80 -12.57
C PRO A 385 -5.56 0.88 -12.78
N PHE A 386 -6.26 -0.25 -12.68
CA PHE A 386 -7.71 -0.35 -12.85
C PHE A 386 -8.46 -0.31 -11.51
N GLY A 387 -7.75 -0.15 -10.39
CA GLY A 387 -8.35 -0.11 -9.06
C GLY A 387 -8.98 -1.44 -8.62
N LEU A 388 -8.51 -2.57 -9.16
CA LEU A 388 -9.05 -3.90 -8.86
C LEU A 388 -8.28 -4.55 -7.71
N PHE A 389 -8.87 -4.50 -6.53
CA PHE A 389 -8.31 -5.04 -5.29
C PHE A 389 -9.16 -6.21 -4.78
N GLN A 390 -8.50 -7.23 -4.25
CA GLN A 390 -9.17 -8.42 -3.71
C GLN A 390 -9.19 -8.44 -2.17
N ASN A 391 -8.12 -7.95 -1.55
CA ASN A 391 -7.92 -7.92 -0.09
C ASN A 391 -7.18 -6.63 0.29
N ALA A 392 -7.22 -6.28 1.57
CA ALA A 392 -6.40 -5.24 2.16
C ALA A 392 -5.81 -5.68 3.50
N GLU A 393 -4.65 -5.13 3.83
CA GLU A 393 -4.05 -5.19 5.15
C GLU A 393 -4.11 -3.79 5.80
N LEU A 394 -4.53 -3.76 7.06
CA LEU A 394 -4.40 -2.61 7.94
C LEU A 394 -3.29 -2.89 8.94
N HIS A 395 -2.35 -1.96 9.09
CA HIS A 395 -1.26 -2.11 10.04
C HIS A 395 -1.32 -0.97 11.06
N ARG A 396 -1.22 -1.30 12.35
CA ARG A 396 -0.68 -0.39 13.35
C ARG A 396 0.80 -0.65 13.47
N LYS A 397 1.56 0.44 13.60
CA LYS A 397 3.01 0.42 13.70
C LYS A 397 3.47 1.28 14.86
N SER A 398 4.41 0.77 15.63
CA SER A 398 5.08 1.47 16.70
C SER A 398 6.54 1.73 16.34
N TRP A 399 7.11 2.81 16.88
CA TRP A 399 8.51 3.16 16.66
C TRP A 399 9.40 2.50 17.71
N SER A 400 10.29 1.58 17.30
CA SER A 400 11.21 0.88 18.20
C SER A 400 12.46 1.69 18.57
N GLY A 401 12.60 2.92 18.04
CA GLY A 401 13.84 3.70 18.10
C GLY A 401 14.69 3.57 16.83
N LEU A 402 14.48 2.51 16.05
CA LEU A 402 15.21 2.22 14.81
C LEU A 402 14.29 2.03 13.59
N ALA A 403 13.14 1.38 13.80
CA ALA A 403 12.23 1.01 12.73
C ALA A 403 10.77 1.20 13.16
N LEU A 404 9.88 1.36 12.17
CA LEU A 404 8.46 1.13 12.40
C LEU A 404 8.17 -0.37 12.31
N GLU A 405 7.76 -0.95 13.42
CA GLU A 405 7.44 -2.36 13.55
C GLU A 405 5.93 -2.51 13.67
N SER A 406 5.35 -3.50 12.99
CA SER A 406 3.91 -3.72 13.10
C SER A 406 3.64 -4.45 14.42
N ASP A 407 2.90 -3.82 15.32
CA ASP A 407 2.48 -4.44 16.57
C ASP A 407 1.16 -5.19 16.41
N TRP A 408 0.28 -4.75 15.52
CA TRP A 408 -0.85 -5.57 15.07
C TRP A 408 -1.21 -5.33 13.59
N LYS A 409 -1.94 -6.31 13.02
CA LYS A 409 -2.45 -6.28 11.65
C LYS A 409 -3.90 -6.76 11.55
N ALA A 410 -4.65 -6.28 10.56
CA ALA A 410 -5.94 -6.86 10.15
C ALA A 410 -5.95 -7.16 8.66
N GLU A 411 -6.69 -8.20 8.28
CA GLU A 411 -7.08 -8.45 6.89
C GLU A 411 -8.53 -8.04 6.67
N LEU A 412 -8.80 -7.40 5.54
CA LEU A 412 -10.12 -6.94 5.14
C LEU A 412 -10.40 -7.37 3.69
N PRO A 413 -11.62 -7.85 3.38
CA PRO A 413 -11.99 -8.22 2.02
C PRO A 413 -12.19 -6.97 1.15
N GLY A 414 -11.73 -7.02 -0.10
CA GLY A 414 -11.81 -5.87 -1.03
C GLY A 414 -10.69 -4.86 -0.79
N TYR A 415 -11.02 -3.59 -0.56
CA TYR A 415 -10.02 -2.56 -0.27
C TYR A 415 -10.46 -1.53 0.77
N ILE A 416 -9.49 -0.92 1.43
CA ILE A 416 -9.69 0.22 2.31
C ILE A 416 -9.77 1.48 1.45
N ALA A 417 -10.91 2.17 1.46
CA ALA A 417 -11.13 3.41 0.72
C ALA A 417 -10.75 4.65 1.55
N ALA A 418 -11.05 4.62 2.85
CA ALA A 418 -10.77 5.71 3.78
C ALA A 418 -10.62 5.19 5.20
N MET A 419 -9.94 5.95 6.06
CA MET A 419 -9.83 5.68 7.49
C MET A 419 -9.74 6.99 8.27
N SER A 420 -10.22 6.99 9.51
CA SER A 420 -10.17 8.14 10.40
C SER A 420 -10.03 7.67 11.84
N LEU A 421 -9.25 8.41 12.62
CA LEU A 421 -9.30 8.30 14.08
C LEU A 421 -10.52 9.08 14.58
N ALA A 422 -11.23 8.53 15.57
CA ALA A 422 -12.26 9.29 16.26
C ALA A 422 -11.60 10.43 17.06
N PRO A 423 -12.01 11.70 16.87
CA PRO A 423 -11.46 12.82 17.62
C PRO A 423 -11.67 12.63 19.13
N SER A 424 -10.61 12.84 19.92
CA SER A 424 -10.63 12.72 21.38
C SER A 424 -9.64 13.69 22.02
N PRO A 425 -9.99 14.35 23.15
CA PRO A 425 -9.08 15.27 23.84
C PRO A 425 -7.82 14.62 24.44
N LEU A 426 -7.83 13.30 24.66
CA LEU A 426 -6.75 12.59 25.37
C LEU A 426 -6.00 11.60 24.48
N ASP A 427 -6.74 10.70 23.85
CA ASP A 427 -6.23 9.63 22.99
C ASP A 427 -7.42 9.15 22.16
N PRO A 428 -7.30 8.94 20.84
CA PRO A 428 -8.37 8.33 20.06
C PRO A 428 -8.83 7.03 20.69
N THR A 429 -10.15 6.84 20.70
CA THR A 429 -10.79 5.62 21.23
C THR A 429 -10.99 4.57 20.14
N ASP A 430 -11.16 5.04 18.90
CA ASP A 430 -11.56 4.23 17.77
C ASP A 430 -10.74 4.58 16.53
N LEU A 431 -10.33 3.54 15.80
CA LEU A 431 -9.91 3.63 14.41
C LEU A 431 -11.05 3.12 13.54
N ALA A 432 -11.69 4.02 12.79
CA ALA A 432 -12.72 3.67 11.83
C ALA A 432 -12.12 3.48 10.43
N VAL A 433 -12.58 2.44 9.73
CA VAL A 433 -12.06 2.05 8.43
C VAL A 433 -13.22 1.77 7.49
N ALA A 434 -13.32 2.52 6.39
CA ALA A 434 -14.28 2.29 5.33
C ALA A 434 -13.71 1.28 4.33
N VAL A 435 -14.40 0.15 4.19
CA VAL A 435 -14.01 -0.98 3.34
C VAL A 435 -15.01 -1.11 2.20
N VAL A 436 -14.51 -1.23 0.98
CA VAL A 436 -15.32 -1.50 -0.21
C VAL A 436 -15.05 -2.93 -0.66
N SER A 437 -16.11 -3.75 -0.71
CA SER A 437 -16.05 -5.14 -1.13
C SER A 437 -15.84 -5.28 -2.65
N THR A 438 -15.50 -6.48 -3.10
CA THR A 438 -15.40 -6.81 -4.53
C THR A 438 -16.74 -6.70 -5.27
N LEU A 439 -17.86 -6.75 -4.54
CA LEU A 439 -19.21 -6.51 -5.07
C LEU A 439 -19.57 -5.03 -5.15
N GLY A 440 -18.73 -4.13 -4.61
CA GLY A 440 -18.95 -2.69 -4.62
C GLY A 440 -19.85 -2.16 -3.50
N GLN A 441 -20.25 -3.00 -2.55
CA GLN A 441 -20.86 -2.57 -1.29
C GLN A 441 -19.78 -2.09 -0.32
N SER A 442 -20.12 -1.14 0.55
CA SER A 442 -19.21 -0.65 1.58
C SER A 442 -19.63 -1.08 2.98
N SER A 443 -18.70 -1.03 3.93
CA SER A 443 -18.97 -1.17 5.35
C SER A 443 -17.92 -0.41 6.16
N VAL A 444 -18.26 -0.03 7.39
CA VAL A 444 -17.35 0.66 8.31
C VAL A 444 -17.00 -0.26 9.46
N TRP A 445 -15.71 -0.48 9.66
CA TRP A 445 -15.16 -1.41 10.64
C TRP A 445 -14.40 -0.61 11.70
N ILE A 446 -14.63 -0.93 12.97
CA ILE A 446 -14.04 -0.23 14.11
C ILE A 446 -12.99 -1.12 14.78
N TYR A 447 -11.79 -0.58 14.94
CA TYR A 447 -10.65 -1.22 15.59
C TYR A 447 -10.19 -0.43 16.81
N ASP A 448 -9.35 -1.06 17.63
CA ASP A 448 -8.56 -0.34 18.62
C ASP A 448 -7.47 0.49 17.90
N PRO A 449 -7.31 1.77 18.27
CA PRO A 449 -6.34 2.67 17.67
C PRO A 449 -4.96 2.55 18.30
#